data_AF-A0A7W7QDM0-F1
#
_entry.id   AF-A0A7W7QDM0-F1
#
_cell.length_a   1.000
_cell.length_b   1.000
_cell.length_c   1.000
_cell.angle_alpha   90.00
_cell.angle_beta   90.00
_cell.angle_gamma   90.00
#
_symmetry.space_group_name_H-M   'P 1'
#
loop_
_entity.id
_entity.type
_entity.pdbx_description
1 polymer ?
#
loop_
_entity_poly.entity_id
_entity_poly.type
_entity_poly.pdbx_seq_one_letter_code
_entity_poly.pdbx_strand_id
1 'polypeptide(L)'
;MRYKGVAALLALASGLVHVPAASATAAALSGASVVLPNLDDDSRRCHVTDEQMDALGAAADAELAACHDAADEVVNGRADEEDLARLRAHAATSGRVTVEGRAHVFVRRGGVWEPAAELSQAELRRGVDLGVEATDVRRPDWDGRVTVTLTAGGRSVSHRLTVAPLLLQHDLQRATTVFAARPGDGPGRPAGWEWPGGWEPHDWTSFSGGLDAAGAPLRYVTGTGTWWQDVWWQDLFEPAYAKADGQTMRFAIRSANIWDVAGVRTPRPAARAVFRDLRGPDVAVVQELVDDGRDALEDLRNATGNIESLPPYRGYPKGRLVYGSDPSGVMTPDPAFIGLLTSQGQQPPVVVDTSWLMVGHADETTHVVRARNARGWTIMVADPRLALATLRSAKADGHGAARFTGARENSTIDEVLADPKALADNETAARHIDDQLSVLLAETGLRVGELVRVPVLFTAPEQLGGLFVAATPGIPNGLSVDARTFAAPDPHAPVVHGRDLFKTVTERALRGVDVHWVEDLGWAHLGGGEVHCTTNAWRAV
;
A
#
# COMPACT_ATOMS: atom_id res chain seq x y z
N MET A 1 -18.41 82.71 65.44
CA MET A 1 -18.37 81.24 65.34
C MET A 1 -17.00 80.82 64.83
N ARG A 2 -16.37 79.90 65.59
CA ARG A 2 -15.23 78.99 65.31
C ARG A 2 -15.11 78.54 63.84
N TYR A 3 -13.98 78.15 63.21
CA TYR A 3 -12.55 77.95 63.53
C TYR A 3 -11.86 77.54 62.19
N LYS A 4 -10.53 77.79 62.06
CA LYS A 4 -9.50 77.06 61.26
C LYS A 4 -9.63 77.12 59.72
N GLY A 5 -8.65 77.50 58.90
CA GLY A 5 -7.19 77.43 58.99
C GLY A 5 -6.66 76.22 58.21
N VAL A 6 -5.85 76.44 57.16
CA VAL A 6 -4.66 75.65 56.74
C VAL A 6 -4.15 76.16 55.37
N ALA A 7 -2.82 76.31 55.29
CA ALA A 7 -2.03 76.77 54.15
C ALA A 7 -1.78 75.63 53.14
N ALA A 8 -1.66 75.98 51.85
CA ALA A 8 -1.20 75.08 50.79
C ALA A 8 0.22 75.46 50.35
N LEU A 9 1.16 74.54 50.55
CA LEU A 9 2.54 74.60 50.05
C LEU A 9 2.62 74.01 48.64
N LEU A 10 3.37 74.68 47.75
CA LEU A 10 3.83 74.13 46.47
C LEU A 10 4.88 73.04 46.70
N ALA A 11 4.78 71.94 45.97
CA ALA A 11 5.89 71.03 45.71
C ALA A 11 5.87 70.59 44.24
N LEU A 12 6.94 70.94 43.52
CA LEU A 12 7.25 70.50 42.16
C LEU A 12 7.58 69.00 42.16
N ALA A 13 6.81 68.19 41.45
CA ALA A 13 7.13 66.80 41.16
C ALA A 13 7.66 66.69 39.71
N SER A 14 8.95 66.41 39.58
CA SER A 14 9.62 66.02 38.35
C SER A 14 9.03 64.71 37.83
N GLY A 15 8.31 64.77 36.71
CA GLY A 15 7.79 63.61 36.00
C GLY A 15 8.91 62.84 35.31
N LEU A 16 9.36 61.75 35.92
CA LEU A 16 10.02 60.66 35.21
C LEU A 16 8.95 59.92 34.41
N VAL A 17 8.93 60.15 33.09
CA VAL A 17 8.18 59.33 32.14
C VAL A 17 8.78 57.92 32.23
N HIS A 18 8.04 57.01 32.85
CA HIS A 18 8.35 55.58 32.82
C HIS A 18 8.06 55.10 31.40
N VAL A 19 9.09 55.06 30.55
CA VAL A 19 9.05 54.30 29.31
C VAL A 19 8.90 52.85 29.75
N PRO A 20 7.79 52.15 29.44
CA PRO A 20 7.68 50.75 29.78
C PRO A 20 8.83 50.04 29.07
N ALA A 21 9.69 49.36 29.83
CA ALA A 21 10.69 48.48 29.27
C ALA A 21 9.98 47.59 28.25
N ALA A 22 10.45 47.64 26.99
CA ALA A 22 9.96 46.77 25.94
C ALA A 22 9.86 45.36 26.52
N SER A 23 8.64 44.81 26.57
CA SER A 23 8.39 43.44 26.98
C SER A 23 9.45 42.59 26.30
N ALA A 24 10.35 41.99 27.09
CA ALA A 24 11.30 41.03 26.57
C ALA A 24 10.45 39.90 26.00
N THR A 25 10.24 39.94 24.69
CA THR A 25 9.49 38.96 23.93
C THR A 25 9.97 37.59 24.34
N ALA A 26 9.08 36.85 25.02
CA ALA A 26 9.37 35.54 25.55
C ALA A 26 9.85 34.61 24.43
N ALA A 27 10.63 33.59 24.79
CA ALA A 27 10.94 32.52 23.84
C ALA A 27 9.63 31.95 23.28
N ALA A 28 9.59 31.70 21.97
CA ALA A 28 8.43 31.18 21.26
C ALA A 28 8.88 30.27 20.13
N LEU A 29 8.08 29.22 19.91
CA LEU A 29 8.24 28.27 18.82
C LEU A 29 6.83 27.97 18.28
N SER A 30 6.64 28.06 16.97
CA SER A 30 5.33 27.90 16.33
C SER A 30 5.49 27.50 14.87
N GLY A 31 4.52 26.80 14.29
CA GLY A 31 4.54 26.43 12.88
C GLY A 31 3.75 25.15 12.62
N ALA A 32 4.21 24.38 11.65
CA ALA A 32 3.64 23.09 11.25
C ALA A 32 3.39 22.16 12.45
N SER A 33 2.29 21.42 12.41
CA SER A 33 1.94 20.39 13.40
C SER A 33 2.14 18.96 12.88
N VAL A 34 2.38 18.80 11.58
CA VAL A 34 2.61 17.53 10.91
C VAL A 34 3.94 17.62 10.17
N VAL A 35 4.69 16.54 10.13
CA VAL A 35 5.96 16.43 9.41
C VAL A 35 5.93 15.20 8.50
N LEU A 36 6.50 15.30 7.30
CA LEU A 36 6.65 14.14 6.44
C LEU A 36 7.79 13.24 6.95
N PRO A 37 7.65 11.91 6.82
CA PRO A 37 8.80 11.02 6.84
C PRO A 37 9.62 11.27 5.57
N ASN A 38 10.77 11.92 5.66
CA ASN A 38 11.59 12.32 4.50
C ASN A 38 12.49 11.16 4.05
N LEU A 39 11.85 10.11 3.51
CA LEU A 39 12.45 8.80 3.22
C LEU A 39 12.61 8.51 1.72
N ASP A 40 12.46 9.53 0.88
CA ASP A 40 12.68 9.43 -0.56
C ASP A 40 14.14 9.78 -0.91
N ASP A 41 14.40 10.03 -2.20
CA ASP A 41 15.74 10.28 -2.71
C ASP A 41 15.68 11.30 -3.86
N ASP A 42 15.47 12.55 -3.51
CA ASP A 42 15.30 13.67 -4.43
C ASP A 42 16.49 13.87 -5.35
N SER A 43 17.68 13.71 -4.78
CA SER A 43 18.94 13.90 -5.50
C SER A 43 19.38 12.65 -6.28
N ARG A 44 18.66 11.53 -6.15
CA ARG A 44 18.99 10.22 -6.74
C ARG A 44 20.39 9.72 -6.35
N ARG A 45 20.79 9.96 -5.10
CA ARG A 45 22.09 9.57 -4.55
C ARG A 45 22.16 8.10 -4.14
N CYS A 46 21.01 7.47 -3.91
CA CYS A 46 20.92 6.09 -3.45
C CYS A 46 20.95 5.12 -4.64
N HIS A 47 22.15 4.95 -5.22
CA HIS A 47 22.39 4.03 -6.32
C HIS A 47 22.20 2.55 -5.92
N VAL A 48 21.63 1.77 -6.82
CA VAL A 48 21.42 0.32 -6.65
C VAL A 48 22.25 -0.42 -7.70
N THR A 49 23.11 -1.34 -7.28
CA THR A 49 23.95 -2.13 -8.19
C THR A 49 23.28 -3.44 -8.58
N ASP A 50 23.71 -4.03 -9.70
CA ASP A 50 23.23 -5.34 -10.14
C ASP A 50 23.58 -6.44 -9.12
N GLU A 51 24.73 -6.33 -8.44
CA GLU A 51 25.10 -7.25 -7.37
C GLU A 51 24.13 -7.17 -6.18
N GLN A 52 23.68 -5.97 -5.80
CA GLN A 52 22.68 -5.81 -4.74
C GLN A 52 21.31 -6.36 -5.15
N MET A 53 20.95 -6.23 -6.43
CA MET A 53 19.70 -6.78 -6.94
C MET A 53 19.66 -8.31 -6.83
N ASP A 54 20.77 -8.99 -7.12
CA ASP A 54 20.87 -10.45 -7.13
C ASP A 54 21.39 -11.06 -5.80
N ALA A 55 21.84 -10.24 -4.84
CA ALA A 55 22.37 -10.71 -3.56
C ALA A 55 21.36 -11.55 -2.78
N LEU A 56 21.83 -12.61 -2.12
CA LEU A 56 21.03 -13.38 -1.16
C LEU A 56 21.34 -12.92 0.27
N GLY A 57 20.35 -13.09 1.15
CA GLY A 57 20.41 -12.62 2.54
C GLY A 57 19.89 -11.19 2.69
N ALA A 58 19.77 -10.75 3.94
CA ALA A 58 19.13 -9.47 4.27
C ALA A 58 20.05 -8.24 4.16
N ALA A 59 21.35 -8.43 3.91
CA ALA A 59 22.34 -7.35 3.97
C ALA A 59 22.08 -6.26 2.91
N ALA A 60 21.83 -6.66 1.66
CA ALA A 60 21.51 -5.73 0.58
C ALA A 60 20.21 -4.96 0.87
N ASP A 61 19.18 -5.63 1.37
CA ASP A 61 17.91 -4.99 1.72
C ASP A 61 18.07 -3.96 2.85
N ALA A 62 18.89 -4.28 3.86
CA ALA A 62 19.19 -3.36 4.96
C ALA A 62 19.99 -2.12 4.49
N GLU A 63 20.98 -2.33 3.62
CA GLU A 63 21.76 -1.23 3.02
C GLU A 63 20.89 -0.31 2.17
N LEU A 64 20.06 -0.90 1.29
CA LEU A 64 19.17 -0.16 0.42
C LEU A 64 18.14 0.65 1.21
N ALA A 65 17.55 0.07 2.27
CA ALA A 65 16.58 0.74 3.13
C ALA A 65 17.20 1.87 3.98
N ALA A 66 18.50 1.81 4.30
CA ALA A 66 19.18 2.83 5.09
C ALA A 66 19.55 4.10 4.28
N CYS A 67 19.38 4.08 2.95
CA CYS A 67 19.67 5.24 2.10
C CYS A 67 18.37 5.96 1.69
N HIS A 68 18.26 7.22 2.11
CA HIS A 68 17.19 8.16 1.81
C HIS A 68 17.64 9.57 2.21
N ASP A 69 16.88 10.63 1.91
CA ASP A 69 17.31 12.01 2.18
C ASP A 69 17.56 12.29 3.67
N ALA A 70 16.65 11.88 4.56
CA ALA A 70 16.85 12.00 6.01
C ALA A 70 17.86 11.01 6.64
N ALA A 71 18.73 10.36 5.84
CA ALA A 71 19.76 9.46 6.35
C ALA A 71 21.01 10.21 6.87
N ASP A 72 21.09 11.52 6.60
CA ASP A 72 22.11 12.43 7.10
C ASP A 72 21.51 13.80 7.47
N GLU A 73 22.36 14.74 7.91
CA GLU A 73 21.93 16.09 8.30
C GLU A 73 22.19 17.12 7.17
N VAL A 74 21.89 16.77 5.92
CA VAL A 74 22.05 17.65 4.76
C VAL A 74 20.75 17.77 3.96
N VAL A 75 20.30 19.01 3.74
CA VAL A 75 19.16 19.30 2.85
C VAL A 75 19.66 19.51 1.42
N ASN A 76 19.45 18.52 0.56
CA ASN A 76 20.07 18.34 -0.75
C ASN A 76 19.30 19.01 -1.90
N GLY A 77 19.04 20.31 -1.75
CA GLY A 77 18.45 21.14 -2.81
C GLY A 77 17.00 21.49 -2.55
N ARG A 78 16.31 21.89 -3.61
CA ARG A 78 14.98 22.51 -3.47
C ARG A 78 13.87 21.50 -3.20
N ALA A 79 13.92 20.32 -3.80
CA ALA A 79 12.90 19.30 -3.61
C ALA A 79 12.90 18.83 -2.14
N ASP A 80 14.08 18.46 -1.63
CA ASP A 80 14.25 18.10 -0.21
C ASP A 80 13.86 19.24 0.75
N GLU A 81 14.15 20.49 0.36
CA GLU A 81 13.66 21.66 1.09
C GLU A 81 12.10 21.74 1.14
N GLU A 82 11.38 21.25 0.14
CA GLU A 82 9.92 21.25 0.06
C GLU A 82 9.28 20.21 1.01
N ASP A 83 9.99 19.16 1.43
CA ASP A 83 9.53 18.16 2.41
C ASP A 83 9.62 18.61 3.88
N LEU A 84 10.44 19.63 4.16
CA LEU A 84 10.63 20.16 5.50
C LEU A 84 9.37 20.81 6.07
N ALA A 85 8.92 20.31 7.22
CA ALA A 85 7.93 20.99 8.05
C ALA A 85 8.51 22.30 8.61
N ARG A 86 7.80 23.41 8.43
CA ARG A 86 8.31 24.76 8.77
C ARG A 86 7.90 25.21 10.16
N LEU A 87 8.89 25.60 10.96
CA LEU A 87 8.70 26.26 12.24
C LEU A 87 9.35 27.65 12.24
N ARG A 88 8.89 28.52 13.13
CA ARG A 88 9.43 29.85 13.41
C ARG A 88 9.84 29.91 14.87
N ALA A 89 11.10 30.23 15.13
CA ALA A 89 11.67 30.38 16.47
C ALA A 89 11.99 31.84 16.76
N HIS A 90 11.66 32.30 17.97
CA HIS A 90 11.91 33.68 18.41
C HIS A 90 12.35 33.70 19.89
N ALA A 91 13.33 34.53 20.25
CA ALA A 91 13.70 34.82 21.65
C ALA A 91 14.54 36.10 21.79
N ALA A 92 14.63 36.64 23.02
CA ALA A 92 15.40 37.86 23.30
C ALA A 92 16.93 37.66 23.40
N THR A 93 17.39 36.44 23.64
CA THR A 93 18.80 36.03 23.80
C THR A 93 19.14 34.93 22.79
N SER A 94 20.41 34.53 22.69
CA SER A 94 20.78 33.28 22.03
C SER A 94 20.11 32.08 22.70
N GLY A 95 20.05 30.96 21.99
CA GLY A 95 19.43 29.74 22.48
C GLY A 95 19.90 28.49 21.74
N ARG A 96 19.66 27.35 22.39
CA ARG A 96 19.91 26.00 21.87
C ARG A 96 18.61 25.37 21.42
N VAL A 97 18.62 24.66 20.28
CA VAL A 97 17.50 23.83 19.86
C VAL A 97 17.86 22.35 20.06
N THR A 98 16.90 21.58 20.56
CA THR A 98 17.00 20.12 20.71
C THR A 98 15.74 19.48 20.14
N VAL A 99 15.85 18.22 19.73
CA VAL A 99 14.73 17.43 19.22
C VAL A 99 14.63 16.10 19.96
N GLU A 100 13.41 15.72 20.31
CA GLU A 100 13.06 14.39 20.81
C GLU A 100 12.20 13.66 19.77
N GLY A 101 12.51 12.40 19.47
CA GLY A 101 11.90 11.62 18.40
C GLY A 101 12.90 11.27 17.28
N ARG A 102 12.43 10.63 16.21
CA ARG A 102 13.24 10.28 15.02
C ARG A 102 13.14 11.41 14.00
N ALA A 103 13.96 12.46 14.16
CA ALA A 103 13.88 13.68 13.36
C ALA A 103 15.19 14.49 13.36
N HIS A 104 15.42 15.23 12.28
CA HIS A 104 16.44 16.28 12.19
C HIS A 104 15.80 17.67 12.24
N VAL A 105 16.56 18.67 12.68
CA VAL A 105 16.11 20.07 12.73
C VAL A 105 17.18 20.97 12.11
N PHE A 106 16.76 21.77 11.15
CA PHE A 106 17.61 22.69 10.40
C PHE A 106 17.22 24.14 10.63
N VAL A 107 18.16 25.07 10.42
CA VAL A 107 17.97 26.51 10.49
C VAL A 107 18.33 27.14 9.15
N ARG A 108 17.52 28.10 8.69
CA ARG A 108 17.78 28.78 7.42
C ARG A 108 18.78 29.92 7.57
N ARG A 109 19.94 29.82 6.93
CA ARG A 109 21.00 30.86 6.89
C ARG A 109 21.48 31.10 5.48
N GLY A 110 21.51 32.36 5.06
CA GLY A 110 22.00 32.72 3.72
C GLY A 110 21.26 32.03 2.56
N GLY A 111 20.02 31.56 2.79
CA GLY A 111 19.24 30.81 1.81
C GLY A 111 19.40 29.28 1.87
N VAL A 112 20.33 28.76 2.68
CA VAL A 112 20.64 27.34 2.85
C VAL A 112 20.14 26.84 4.21
N TRP A 113 19.89 25.54 4.33
CA TRP A 113 19.53 24.86 5.57
C TRP A 113 20.75 24.19 6.19
N GLU A 114 20.98 24.46 7.48
CA GLU A 114 22.10 23.91 8.26
C GLU A 114 21.58 23.29 9.56
N PRO A 115 22.26 22.31 10.18
CA PRO A 115 21.84 21.75 11.46
C PRO A 115 21.63 22.82 12.55
N ALA A 116 20.47 22.82 13.19
CA ALA A 116 20.03 23.85 14.11
C ALA A 116 20.44 23.60 15.56
N ALA A 117 21.71 23.33 15.89
CA ALA A 117 22.09 23.11 17.29
C ALA A 117 22.05 24.42 18.13
N GLU A 118 22.59 25.50 17.57
CA GLU A 118 22.74 26.80 18.23
C GLU A 118 22.16 27.92 17.37
N LEU A 119 21.44 28.84 18.02
CA LEU A 119 20.86 30.02 17.41
C LEU A 119 21.39 31.28 18.09
N SER A 120 21.93 32.20 17.30
CA SER A 120 22.41 33.48 17.77
C SER A 120 21.27 34.37 18.26
N GLN A 121 21.61 35.33 19.13
CA GLN A 121 20.65 36.32 19.59
C GLN A 121 20.05 37.15 18.44
N ALA A 122 20.84 37.44 17.40
CA ALA A 122 20.38 38.22 16.26
C ALA A 122 19.34 37.45 15.43
N GLU A 123 19.56 36.16 15.20
CA GLU A 123 18.59 35.28 14.53
C GLU A 123 17.28 35.20 15.32
N LEU A 124 17.38 34.92 16.63
CA LEU A 124 16.21 34.74 17.49
C LEU A 124 15.41 36.03 17.69
N ARG A 125 16.05 37.20 17.76
CA ARG A 125 15.35 38.50 17.86
C ARG A 125 14.60 38.88 16.57
N ARG A 126 15.12 38.47 15.41
CA ARG A 126 14.45 38.68 14.12
C ARG A 126 13.31 37.68 13.88
N GLY A 127 13.34 36.56 14.61
CA GLY A 127 12.62 35.36 14.23
C GLY A 127 13.39 34.64 13.12
N VAL A 128 13.64 33.35 13.31
CA VAL A 128 14.36 32.50 12.37
C VAL A 128 13.50 31.31 11.98
N ASP A 129 13.62 30.89 10.73
CA ASP A 129 12.92 29.72 10.22
C ASP A 129 13.71 28.46 10.56
N LEU A 130 13.00 27.46 11.09
CA LEU A 130 13.50 26.12 11.28
C LEU A 130 12.76 25.17 10.32
N GLY A 131 13.48 24.16 9.83
CA GLY A 131 12.94 23.04 9.06
C GLY A 131 13.04 21.79 9.91
N VAL A 132 12.03 20.93 9.84
CA VAL A 132 12.00 19.65 10.53
C VAL A 132 11.64 18.57 9.53
N GLU A 133 12.38 17.48 9.54
CA GLU A 133 12.05 16.25 8.82
C GLU A 133 12.00 15.09 9.81
N ALA A 134 11.13 14.11 9.55
CA ALA A 134 11.17 12.86 10.28
C ALA A 134 12.04 11.85 9.53
N THR A 135 12.88 11.15 10.27
CA THR A 135 13.84 10.16 9.73
C THR A 135 13.23 8.77 9.65
N ASP A 136 11.94 8.62 9.95
CA ASP A 136 11.24 7.34 9.93
C ASP A 136 9.72 7.56 9.88
N VAL A 137 8.99 6.50 9.55
CA VAL A 137 7.52 6.42 9.63
C VAL A 137 7.07 6.01 11.02
N ARG A 138 5.75 6.05 11.29
CA ARG A 138 5.19 5.47 12.51
C ARG A 138 5.38 3.96 12.49
N ARG A 139 5.82 3.38 13.61
CA ARG A 139 6.10 1.95 13.78
C ARG A 139 5.50 1.44 15.10
N PRO A 140 5.42 0.13 15.35
CA PRO A 140 4.93 -0.40 16.62
C PRO A 140 5.62 0.16 17.85
N ASP A 141 6.92 0.48 17.74
CA ASP A 141 7.74 1.00 18.82
C ASP A 141 7.78 2.54 18.90
N TRP A 142 7.23 3.24 17.91
CA TRP A 142 7.22 4.70 17.86
C TRP A 142 5.95 5.28 17.20
N ASP A 143 5.20 6.06 17.97
CA ASP A 143 3.92 6.65 17.57
C ASP A 143 4.04 7.90 16.66
N GLY A 144 5.26 8.24 16.22
CA GLY A 144 5.52 9.37 15.34
C GLY A 144 5.53 10.73 16.03
N ARG A 145 5.57 10.82 17.36
CA ARG A 145 5.70 12.12 18.03
C ARG A 145 7.12 12.67 17.93
N VAL A 146 7.22 13.93 17.51
CA VAL A 146 8.45 14.73 17.46
C VAL A 146 8.26 15.98 18.30
N THR A 147 9.21 16.29 19.20
CA THR A 147 9.17 17.50 20.02
C THR A 147 10.43 18.33 19.79
N VAL A 148 10.27 19.53 19.24
CA VAL A 148 11.35 20.49 19.06
C VAL A 148 11.33 21.47 20.24
N THR A 149 12.45 21.65 20.93
CA THR A 149 12.57 22.51 22.10
C THR A 149 13.63 23.57 21.88
N LEU A 150 13.26 24.85 22.07
CA LEU A 150 14.19 25.97 22.15
C LEU A 150 14.43 26.34 23.62
N THR A 151 15.68 26.37 24.03
CA THR A 151 16.11 26.88 25.33
C THR A 151 16.88 28.18 25.17
N ALA A 152 16.33 29.30 25.65
CA ALA A 152 16.93 30.62 25.56
C ALA A 152 16.67 31.42 26.85
N GLY A 153 17.70 32.10 27.37
CA GLY A 153 17.58 32.95 28.56
C GLY A 153 17.12 32.19 29.82
N GLY A 154 17.49 30.91 29.94
CA GLY A 154 17.08 30.03 31.04
C GLY A 154 15.64 29.53 30.97
N ARG A 155 14.95 29.73 29.84
CA ARG A 155 13.57 29.25 29.61
C ARG A 155 13.54 28.31 28.42
N SER A 156 12.73 27.25 28.52
CA SER A 156 12.50 26.30 27.43
C SER A 156 11.06 26.40 26.93
N VAL A 157 10.90 26.33 25.61
CA VAL A 157 9.60 26.30 24.93
C VAL A 157 9.65 25.18 23.90
N SER A 158 8.63 24.33 23.92
CA SER A 158 8.54 23.15 23.07
C SER A 158 7.37 23.26 22.09
N HIS A 159 7.57 22.76 20.88
CA HIS A 159 6.55 22.61 19.85
C HIS A 159 6.49 21.14 19.44
N ARG A 160 5.27 20.60 19.34
CA ARG A 160 5.06 19.19 19.03
C ARG A 160 4.56 19.04 17.60
N LEU A 161 5.17 18.11 16.87
CA LEU A 161 4.73 17.65 15.57
C LEU A 161 4.36 16.17 15.67
N THR A 162 3.63 15.69 14.67
CA THR A 162 3.39 14.26 14.50
C THR A 162 3.72 13.88 13.05
N VAL A 163 4.43 12.78 12.86
CA VAL A 163 4.71 12.23 11.53
C VAL A 163 3.39 11.96 10.81
N ALA A 164 3.29 12.37 9.55
CA ALA A 164 2.14 12.07 8.70
C ALA A 164 1.96 10.54 8.61
N PRO A 165 0.77 10.00 8.91
CA PRO A 165 0.54 8.56 8.81
C PRO A 165 0.55 8.13 7.33
N LEU A 166 1.04 6.91 7.08
CA LEU A 166 0.88 6.31 5.76
C LEU A 166 -0.58 5.89 5.56
N LEU A 167 -1.14 6.23 4.42
CA LEU A 167 -2.47 5.82 4.00
C LEU A 167 -2.37 4.92 2.77
N LEU A 168 -2.93 3.72 2.85
CA LEU A 168 -3.13 2.85 1.70
C LEU A 168 -4.12 3.49 0.73
N GLN A 169 -3.88 3.26 -0.55
CA GLN A 169 -4.79 3.63 -1.63
C GLN A 169 -5.89 2.57 -1.83
N HIS A 170 -6.96 2.90 -2.53
CA HIS A 170 -8.06 1.97 -2.84
C HIS A 170 -8.38 1.95 -4.34
N ASP A 171 -8.98 0.86 -4.82
CA ASP A 171 -9.18 0.60 -6.25
C ASP A 171 -10.00 1.61 -7.05
N LEU A 172 -10.89 2.33 -6.37
CA LEU A 172 -11.68 3.38 -7.04
C LEU A 172 -10.90 4.67 -7.30
N GLN A 173 -9.72 4.82 -6.72
CA GLN A 173 -8.81 5.89 -7.12
C GLN A 173 -8.23 5.54 -8.49
N ARG A 174 -8.28 6.51 -9.41
CA ARG A 174 -7.72 6.37 -10.76
C ARG A 174 -6.24 6.01 -10.66
N ALA A 175 -5.84 4.93 -11.31
CA ALA A 175 -4.45 4.59 -11.53
C ALA A 175 -3.78 5.71 -12.36
N THR A 176 -2.68 6.25 -11.85
CA THR A 176 -1.81 7.20 -12.56
C THR A 176 -0.62 6.48 -13.19
N THR A 177 -0.25 5.32 -12.67
CA THR A 177 0.75 4.42 -13.24
C THR A 177 0.37 2.99 -12.86
N VAL A 178 0.41 2.06 -13.81
CA VAL A 178 0.23 0.63 -13.57
C VAL A 178 1.56 -0.06 -13.85
N PHE A 179 2.13 -0.69 -12.84
CA PHE A 179 3.35 -1.48 -12.93
C PHE A 179 3.01 -2.91 -13.32
N ALA A 180 3.81 -3.47 -14.20
CA ALA A 180 3.74 -4.88 -14.57
C ALA A 180 5.13 -5.37 -14.98
N ALA A 181 5.39 -6.66 -14.79
CA ALA A 181 6.63 -7.24 -15.24
C ALA A 181 6.69 -7.33 -16.78
N ARG A 182 7.91 -7.25 -17.31
CA ARG A 182 8.22 -7.57 -18.70
C ARG A 182 9.33 -8.63 -18.76
N PRO A 183 9.25 -9.60 -19.69
CA PRO A 183 10.32 -10.56 -19.91
C PRO A 183 11.68 -9.88 -20.08
N GLY A 184 12.69 -10.49 -19.47
CA GLY A 184 14.09 -10.06 -19.54
C GLY A 184 14.96 -11.08 -20.26
N ASP A 185 16.24 -10.75 -20.38
CA ASP A 185 17.26 -11.70 -20.82
C ASP A 185 17.63 -12.66 -19.68
N GLY A 186 18.32 -13.76 -20.00
CA GLY A 186 18.78 -14.73 -18.99
C GLY A 186 17.68 -15.70 -18.50
N PRO A 187 18.01 -16.60 -17.54
CA PRO A 187 17.10 -17.64 -17.09
C PRO A 187 15.88 -17.12 -16.33
N GLY A 188 15.94 -15.91 -15.76
CA GLY A 188 14.84 -15.25 -15.05
C GLY A 188 14.48 -15.83 -13.69
N ARG A 189 15.18 -16.89 -13.28
CA ARG A 189 15.17 -17.47 -11.93
C ARG A 189 16.58 -17.95 -11.54
N PRO A 190 16.89 -18.11 -10.24
CA PRO A 190 18.16 -18.69 -9.79
C PRO A 190 18.38 -20.12 -10.31
N ALA A 191 19.64 -20.51 -10.43
CA ALA A 191 19.98 -21.88 -10.81
C ALA A 191 19.45 -22.89 -9.77
N GLY A 192 18.76 -23.93 -10.24
CA GLY A 192 18.16 -24.97 -9.39
C GLY A 192 16.85 -24.56 -8.70
N TRP A 193 16.35 -23.35 -8.95
CA TRP A 193 15.01 -22.93 -8.54
C TRP A 193 13.96 -23.36 -9.57
N GLU A 194 12.81 -23.82 -9.09
CA GLU A 194 11.62 -24.11 -9.90
C GLU A 194 10.40 -23.48 -9.22
N TRP A 195 9.53 -22.87 -10.01
CA TRP A 195 8.25 -22.40 -9.49
C TRP A 195 7.36 -23.59 -9.09
N PRO A 196 6.48 -23.41 -8.08
CA PRO A 196 5.49 -24.42 -7.75
C PRO A 196 4.72 -24.91 -8.97
N GLY A 197 4.61 -26.23 -9.12
CA GLY A 197 3.94 -26.85 -10.26
C GLY A 197 4.70 -26.79 -11.59
N GLY A 198 5.96 -26.33 -11.61
CA GLY A 198 6.78 -26.24 -12.82
C GLY A 198 6.33 -25.16 -13.81
N TRP A 199 5.55 -24.18 -13.33
CA TRP A 199 5.04 -23.09 -14.15
C TRP A 199 6.13 -22.07 -14.50
N GLU A 200 6.03 -21.47 -15.68
CA GLU A 200 6.84 -20.33 -16.10
C GLU A 200 5.94 -19.28 -16.76
N PRO A 201 6.16 -17.97 -16.52
CA PRO A 201 5.36 -16.93 -17.15
C PRO A 201 5.60 -16.89 -18.66
N HIS A 202 4.52 -17.01 -19.44
CA HIS A 202 4.52 -16.96 -20.91
C HIS A 202 3.31 -16.18 -21.43
N ASP A 203 3.14 -16.09 -22.76
CA ASP A 203 2.04 -15.35 -23.40
C ASP A 203 1.99 -13.84 -23.06
N TRP A 204 3.14 -13.26 -22.70
CA TRP A 204 3.27 -11.85 -22.32
C TRP A 204 2.65 -10.87 -23.34
N THR A 205 2.73 -11.17 -24.64
CA THR A 205 2.18 -10.27 -25.68
C THR A 205 0.66 -10.17 -25.59
N SER A 206 -0.03 -11.28 -25.28
CA SER A 206 -1.48 -11.29 -25.12
C SER A 206 -1.89 -10.56 -23.85
N PHE A 207 -1.17 -10.83 -22.74
CA PHE A 207 -1.38 -10.17 -21.46
C PHE A 207 -1.18 -8.65 -21.54
N SER A 208 -0.03 -8.21 -22.04
CA SER A 208 0.29 -6.79 -22.20
C SER A 208 -0.69 -6.08 -23.14
N GLY A 209 -1.05 -6.70 -24.26
CA GLY A 209 -2.05 -6.17 -25.19
C GLY A 209 -3.44 -6.01 -24.56
N GLY A 210 -3.84 -6.91 -23.65
CA GLY A 210 -5.10 -6.79 -22.89
C GLY A 210 -5.10 -5.59 -21.94
N LEU A 211 -4.00 -5.38 -21.22
CA LEU A 211 -3.83 -4.21 -20.34
C LEU A 211 -3.79 -2.89 -21.12
N ASP A 212 -3.09 -2.86 -22.26
CA ASP A 212 -3.07 -1.71 -23.17
C ASP A 212 -4.49 -1.38 -23.67
N ALA A 213 -5.26 -2.40 -24.05
CA ALA A 213 -6.65 -2.25 -24.51
C ALA A 213 -7.59 -1.74 -23.40
N ALA A 214 -7.28 -1.98 -22.13
CA ALA A 214 -7.98 -1.42 -20.98
C ALA A 214 -7.63 0.06 -20.71
N GLY A 215 -6.67 0.64 -21.44
CA GLY A 215 -6.23 2.03 -21.25
C GLY A 215 -5.46 2.25 -19.96
N ALA A 216 -4.85 1.20 -19.40
CA ALA A 216 -4.01 1.30 -18.22
C ALA A 216 -2.77 2.18 -18.50
N PRO A 217 -2.41 3.14 -17.63
CA PRO A 217 -1.19 3.95 -17.80
C PRO A 217 0.06 3.13 -17.43
N LEU A 218 0.45 2.23 -18.32
CA LEU A 218 1.42 1.18 -18.05
C LEU A 218 2.86 1.68 -17.93
N ARG A 219 3.59 1.13 -16.98
CA ARG A 219 5.05 1.16 -16.84
C ARG A 219 5.54 -0.26 -16.63
N TYR A 220 6.06 -0.86 -17.69
CA TYR A 220 6.71 -2.15 -17.60
C TYR A 220 8.08 -2.05 -16.95
N VAL A 221 8.38 -2.98 -16.05
CA VAL A 221 9.67 -3.08 -15.37
C VAL A 221 10.24 -4.47 -15.58
N THR A 222 11.49 -4.53 -16.00
CA THR A 222 12.20 -5.80 -16.21
C THR A 222 13.04 -6.10 -14.98
N GLY A 223 12.92 -7.33 -14.46
CA GLY A 223 13.80 -7.83 -13.41
C GLY A 223 15.25 -7.98 -13.88
N THR A 224 16.12 -8.51 -13.04
CA THR A 224 17.47 -8.89 -13.48
C THR A 224 17.43 -10.12 -14.37
N GLY A 225 18.57 -10.49 -14.95
CA GLY A 225 18.68 -11.75 -15.68
C GLY A 225 18.36 -12.99 -14.84
N THR A 226 18.40 -12.85 -13.51
CA THR A 226 18.13 -13.89 -12.52
C THR A 226 16.71 -13.83 -11.97
N TRP A 227 15.99 -12.71 -12.06
CA TRP A 227 14.70 -12.53 -11.35
C TRP A 227 13.55 -12.01 -12.20
N TRP A 228 13.68 -11.94 -13.53
CA TRP A 228 12.60 -11.42 -14.36
C TRP A 228 11.33 -12.29 -14.38
N GLN A 229 11.41 -13.59 -14.05
CA GLN A 229 10.23 -14.47 -13.97
C GLN A 229 9.40 -14.24 -12.69
N ASP A 230 9.90 -13.48 -11.72
CA ASP A 230 9.10 -13.07 -10.57
C ASP A 230 8.17 -11.91 -10.97
N VAL A 231 7.08 -12.28 -11.64
CA VAL A 231 6.14 -11.35 -12.30
C VAL A 231 5.08 -10.76 -11.37
N TRP A 232 5.06 -11.20 -10.11
CA TRP A 232 4.01 -10.95 -9.13
C TRP A 232 4.10 -9.55 -8.52
N TRP A 233 3.94 -8.50 -9.33
CA TRP A 233 4.12 -7.11 -8.92
C TRP A 233 3.21 -6.66 -7.76
N GLN A 234 2.03 -7.27 -7.63
CA GLN A 234 1.14 -7.00 -6.50
C GLN A 234 1.73 -7.49 -5.19
N ASP A 235 2.58 -8.52 -5.23
CA ASP A 235 3.14 -9.16 -4.05
C ASP A 235 4.47 -8.57 -3.59
N LEU A 236 5.05 -7.65 -4.38
CA LEU A 236 6.36 -7.06 -4.09
C LEU A 236 6.26 -5.94 -3.06
N PHE A 237 5.21 -5.12 -3.12
CA PHE A 237 5.00 -3.98 -2.24
C PHE A 237 3.54 -3.51 -2.21
N GLU A 238 3.15 -2.87 -1.11
CA GLU A 238 1.87 -2.20 -0.97
C GLU A 238 2.03 -0.67 -1.16
N PRO A 239 1.28 -0.06 -2.08
CA PRO A 239 1.28 1.39 -2.28
C PRO A 239 0.63 2.18 -1.15
N ALA A 240 1.35 3.18 -0.63
CA ALA A 240 0.81 4.15 0.33
C ALA A 240 1.23 5.58 0.01
N TYR A 241 0.67 6.54 0.74
CA TYR A 241 1.05 7.94 0.67
C TYR A 241 0.96 8.64 2.03
N ALA A 242 1.75 9.69 2.21
CA ALA A 242 1.67 10.62 3.33
C ALA A 242 1.53 12.06 2.82
N LYS A 243 0.88 12.92 3.61
CA LYS A 243 0.69 14.35 3.25
C LYS A 243 0.96 15.25 4.44
N ALA A 244 1.73 16.31 4.24
CA ALA A 244 1.88 17.42 5.17
C ALA A 244 2.09 18.73 4.38
N ASP A 245 1.49 19.83 4.84
CA ASP A 245 1.69 21.19 4.30
C ASP A 245 1.60 21.35 2.77
N GLY A 246 0.81 20.52 2.11
CA GLY A 246 0.60 20.54 0.65
C GLY A 246 1.54 19.61 -0.13
N GLN A 247 2.57 19.08 0.51
CA GLN A 247 3.49 18.08 -0.04
C GLN A 247 2.91 16.67 0.09
N THR A 248 3.20 15.81 -0.89
CA THR A 248 2.72 14.42 -0.92
C THR A 248 3.87 13.49 -1.27
N MET A 249 4.19 12.60 -0.35
CA MET A 249 5.18 11.56 -0.56
C MET A 249 4.48 10.21 -0.76
N ARG A 250 4.86 9.46 -1.79
CA ARG A 250 4.43 8.08 -2.01
C ARG A 250 5.38 7.12 -1.30
N PHE A 251 4.84 5.99 -0.89
CA PHE A 251 5.59 4.94 -0.21
C PHE A 251 5.34 3.61 -0.92
N ALA A 252 6.41 2.94 -1.33
CA ALA A 252 6.37 1.51 -1.63
C ALA A 252 6.70 0.74 -0.34
N ILE A 253 5.69 0.15 0.31
CA ILE A 253 5.89 -0.65 1.51
C ILE A 253 6.21 -2.08 1.07
N ARG A 254 7.49 -2.48 1.10
CA ARG A 254 7.91 -3.81 0.62
C ARG A 254 7.26 -4.92 1.43
N SER A 255 6.84 -5.96 0.72
CA SER A 255 6.29 -7.18 1.33
C SER A 255 7.26 -7.81 2.32
N ALA A 256 6.73 -8.51 3.32
CA ALA A 256 7.51 -9.20 4.35
C ALA A 256 7.88 -10.64 3.96
N ASN A 257 7.94 -10.93 2.65
CA ASN A 257 8.27 -12.26 2.15
C ASN A 257 9.74 -12.59 2.38
N ILE A 258 10.00 -13.70 3.07
CA ILE A 258 11.32 -14.31 3.19
C ILE A 258 11.34 -15.63 2.41
N TRP A 259 12.27 -15.77 1.48
CA TRP A 259 12.47 -16.97 0.66
C TRP A 259 13.71 -17.71 1.13
N ASP A 260 13.70 -19.04 1.12
CA ASP A 260 14.90 -19.87 1.23
C ASP A 260 15.40 -20.22 -0.18
N VAL A 261 16.40 -19.46 -0.63
CA VAL A 261 17.05 -19.70 -1.93
C VAL A 261 18.35 -20.45 -1.68
N ALA A 262 18.33 -21.76 -1.97
CA ALA A 262 19.49 -22.64 -1.85
C ALA A 262 20.13 -22.65 -0.44
N GLY A 263 19.30 -22.64 0.62
CA GLY A 263 19.73 -22.62 2.02
C GLY A 263 20.01 -21.22 2.57
N VAL A 264 19.68 -20.16 1.82
CA VAL A 264 19.87 -18.77 2.23
C VAL A 264 18.52 -18.08 2.35
N ARG A 265 18.15 -17.76 3.58
CA ARG A 265 16.95 -16.97 3.88
C ARG A 265 17.16 -15.52 3.47
N THR A 266 16.29 -15.02 2.59
CA THR A 266 16.44 -13.71 1.97
C THR A 266 15.08 -13.02 1.84
N PRO A 267 14.98 -11.71 2.14
CA PRO A 267 13.84 -10.94 1.67
C PRO A 267 13.71 -11.08 0.15
N ARG A 268 12.47 -11.16 -0.35
CA ARG A 268 12.17 -11.42 -1.77
C ARG A 268 13.00 -10.52 -2.71
N PRO A 269 13.97 -11.08 -3.47
CA PRO A 269 14.94 -10.28 -4.23
C PRO A 269 14.31 -9.39 -5.31
N ALA A 270 13.29 -9.88 -6.02
CA ALA A 270 12.60 -9.11 -7.05
C ALA A 270 11.98 -7.81 -6.52
N ALA A 271 11.58 -7.77 -5.24
CA ALA A 271 11.04 -6.57 -4.62
C ALA A 271 12.08 -5.43 -4.49
N ARG A 272 13.39 -5.68 -4.70
CA ARG A 272 14.40 -4.62 -4.75
C ARG A 272 14.24 -3.70 -5.95
N ALA A 273 13.45 -4.10 -6.96
CA ALA A 273 13.11 -3.25 -8.09
C ALA A 273 12.46 -1.93 -7.64
N VAL A 274 11.78 -1.90 -6.48
CA VAL A 274 11.20 -0.65 -5.97
C VAL A 274 12.28 0.35 -5.53
N PHE A 275 13.44 -0.11 -5.04
CA PHE A 275 14.56 0.78 -4.75
C PHE A 275 15.24 1.30 -6.01
N ARG A 276 15.41 0.42 -7.01
CA ARG A 276 16.11 0.76 -8.26
C ARG A 276 15.26 1.63 -9.19
N ASP A 277 14.00 1.27 -9.37
CA ASP A 277 13.15 1.80 -10.43
C ASP A 277 12.10 2.80 -9.94
N LEU A 278 11.70 2.73 -8.66
CA LEU A 278 10.60 3.55 -8.12
C LEU A 278 11.11 4.66 -7.19
N ARG A 279 12.07 4.37 -6.29
CA ARG A 279 12.64 5.38 -5.38
C ARG A 279 13.22 6.56 -6.16
N GLY A 280 12.98 7.75 -5.63
CA GLY A 280 13.41 9.02 -6.21
C GLY A 280 12.57 10.16 -5.62
N PRO A 281 12.53 11.33 -6.26
CA PRO A 281 11.73 12.46 -5.79
C PRO A 281 10.28 12.07 -5.50
N ASP A 282 9.79 12.40 -4.31
CA ASP A 282 8.45 12.13 -3.79
C ASP A 282 8.07 10.63 -3.70
N VAL A 283 9.04 9.71 -3.76
CA VAL A 283 8.81 8.26 -3.68
C VAL A 283 9.81 7.60 -2.74
N ALA A 284 9.34 7.29 -1.55
CA ALA A 284 10.06 6.55 -0.52
C ALA A 284 9.82 5.04 -0.61
N VAL A 285 10.74 4.26 -0.04
CA VAL A 285 10.61 2.81 0.13
C VAL A 285 10.77 2.48 1.60
N VAL A 286 9.84 1.70 2.14
CA VAL A 286 9.86 1.28 3.54
C VAL A 286 9.73 -0.24 3.63
N GLN A 287 10.39 -0.83 4.62
CA GLN A 287 10.26 -2.23 4.99
C GLN A 287 10.16 -2.38 6.50
N GLU A 288 9.40 -3.37 6.95
CA GLU A 288 9.28 -3.84 8.34
C GLU A 288 8.89 -5.32 8.28
N LEU A 289 9.73 -6.20 8.80
CA LEU A 289 9.51 -7.65 8.79
C LEU A 289 10.34 -8.29 9.89
N VAL A 290 9.96 -9.50 10.29
CA VAL A 290 10.76 -10.39 11.13
C VAL A 290 10.97 -11.71 10.43
N ASP A 291 12.18 -12.26 10.52
CA ASP A 291 12.42 -13.62 10.07
C ASP A 291 11.96 -14.59 11.17
N ASP A 292 10.75 -15.14 11.02
CA ASP A 292 10.19 -16.15 11.93
C ASP A 292 10.46 -17.60 11.50
N GLY A 293 11.32 -17.79 10.49
CA GLY A 293 11.70 -19.08 9.95
C GLY A 293 10.74 -19.69 8.94
N ARG A 294 9.57 -19.08 8.66
CA ARG A 294 8.65 -19.55 7.60
C ARG A 294 9.17 -19.17 6.22
N ASP A 295 9.18 -20.11 5.28
CA ASP A 295 9.43 -19.80 3.87
C ASP A 295 8.16 -19.20 3.24
N ALA A 296 8.29 -18.21 2.36
CA ALA A 296 7.16 -17.62 1.65
C ALA A 296 6.40 -18.66 0.79
N LEU A 297 7.06 -19.72 0.30
CA LEU A 297 6.40 -20.81 -0.41
C LEU A 297 5.59 -21.73 0.52
N GLU A 298 5.82 -21.69 1.83
CA GLU A 298 4.99 -22.38 2.84
C GLU A 298 3.78 -21.53 3.26
N ASP A 299 3.94 -20.21 3.36
CA ASP A 299 2.86 -19.26 3.66
C ASP A 299 3.03 -17.95 2.88
N LEU A 300 2.23 -17.81 1.83
CA LEU A 300 2.27 -16.67 0.92
C LEU A 300 1.54 -15.42 1.47
N ARG A 301 1.00 -15.45 2.69
CA ARG A 301 0.23 -14.34 3.29
C ARG A 301 1.04 -13.09 3.63
N ASN A 302 2.37 -13.17 3.55
CA ASN A 302 3.28 -12.02 3.66
C ASN A 302 3.36 -11.17 2.39
N ALA A 303 2.81 -11.66 1.27
CA ALA A 303 2.67 -10.93 0.04
C ALA A 303 1.55 -9.89 0.11
N THR A 304 1.72 -8.83 -0.67
CA THR A 304 0.82 -7.68 -0.65
C THR A 304 -0.45 -7.85 -1.49
N GLY A 305 -0.60 -8.91 -2.30
CA GLY A 305 -1.93 -9.36 -2.78
C GLY A 305 -2.88 -9.75 -1.63
N ASN A 306 -2.33 -10.05 -0.45
CA ASN A 306 -3.11 -10.27 0.76
C ASN A 306 -3.43 -8.97 1.53
N ILE A 307 -3.06 -7.79 1.02
CA ILE A 307 -3.16 -6.49 1.72
C ILE A 307 -3.96 -5.55 0.83
N GLU A 308 -5.20 -5.26 1.23
CA GLU A 308 -6.15 -4.51 0.44
C GLU A 308 -6.70 -3.29 1.20
N SER A 309 -7.43 -2.42 0.50
CA SER A 309 -8.07 -1.26 1.12
C SER A 309 -9.52 -1.04 0.69
N LEU A 310 -10.42 -1.01 1.68
CA LEU A 310 -11.79 -0.54 1.46
C LEU A 310 -11.80 0.98 1.26
N PRO A 311 -12.55 1.53 0.28
CA PRO A 311 -12.70 2.97 0.12
C PRO A 311 -13.40 3.61 1.33
N PRO A 312 -13.35 4.94 1.47
CA PRO A 312 -14.07 5.65 2.52
C PRO A 312 -15.56 5.32 2.61
N TYR A 313 -16.06 5.23 3.84
CA TYR A 313 -17.48 5.09 4.14
C TYR A 313 -17.80 5.66 5.52
N ARG A 314 -19.08 5.68 5.90
CA ARG A 314 -19.54 6.27 7.16
C ARG A 314 -18.79 5.63 8.35
N GLY A 315 -18.13 6.47 9.15
CA GLY A 315 -17.32 6.05 10.30
C GLY A 315 -15.83 5.85 9.98
N TYR A 316 -15.49 5.64 8.72
CA TYR A 316 -14.13 5.35 8.25
C TYR A 316 -13.79 6.25 7.05
N PRO A 317 -13.51 7.56 7.28
CA PRO A 317 -13.31 8.54 6.21
C PRO A 317 -12.03 8.33 5.39
N LYS A 318 -11.12 7.47 5.86
CA LYS A 318 -9.90 7.06 5.17
C LYS A 318 -9.96 5.63 4.64
N GLY A 319 -11.13 4.99 4.73
CA GLY A 319 -11.25 3.58 4.41
C GLY A 319 -10.69 2.70 5.52
N ARG A 320 -10.41 1.45 5.18
CA ARG A 320 -9.89 0.44 6.11
C ARG A 320 -9.00 -0.54 5.39
N LEU A 321 -7.90 -0.91 6.05
CA LEU A 321 -7.06 -2.03 5.66
C LEU A 321 -7.88 -3.32 5.68
N VAL A 322 -7.70 -4.19 4.70
CA VAL A 322 -8.21 -5.56 4.68
C VAL A 322 -7.02 -6.48 4.53
N TYR A 323 -6.98 -7.58 5.28
CA TYR A 323 -6.01 -8.63 5.00
C TYR A 323 -6.52 -10.02 5.38
N GLY A 324 -5.98 -11.02 4.71
CA GLY A 324 -6.27 -12.43 4.98
C GLY A 324 -5.39 -13.01 6.08
N SER A 325 -5.97 -13.87 6.92
CA SER A 325 -5.26 -14.56 7.99
C SER A 325 -5.91 -15.91 8.25
N ASP A 326 -5.15 -16.87 8.77
CA ASP A 326 -5.70 -18.09 9.36
C ASP A 326 -6.25 -17.82 10.76
N PRO A 327 -7.55 -18.05 11.01
CA PRO A 327 -8.15 -17.90 12.35
C PRO A 327 -7.52 -18.80 13.42
N SER A 328 -6.86 -19.90 13.04
CA SER A 328 -6.17 -20.81 13.96
C SER A 328 -4.84 -20.24 14.47
N GLY A 329 -4.29 -19.24 13.77
CA GLY A 329 -3.00 -18.63 14.07
C GLY A 329 -1.78 -19.38 13.53
N VAL A 330 -1.97 -20.41 12.69
CA VAL A 330 -0.86 -21.18 12.09
C VAL A 330 -0.26 -20.44 10.90
N MET A 331 -1.09 -19.98 9.96
CA MET A 331 -0.66 -19.24 8.76
C MET A 331 -1.17 -17.80 8.79
N THR A 332 -0.34 -16.88 9.28
CA THR A 332 -0.71 -15.48 9.49
C THR A 332 0.35 -14.55 8.92
N PRO A 333 -0.04 -13.36 8.43
CA PRO A 333 0.93 -12.38 7.96
C PRO A 333 1.93 -11.99 9.04
N ASP A 334 3.10 -11.54 8.60
CA ASP A 334 4.20 -11.10 9.46
C ASP A 334 3.71 -10.04 10.46
N PRO A 335 3.92 -10.25 11.77
CA PRO A 335 3.38 -9.36 12.79
C PRO A 335 4.06 -7.99 12.81
N ALA A 336 5.31 -7.88 12.37
CA ALA A 336 6.01 -6.60 12.27
C ALA A 336 5.47 -5.79 11.08
N PHE A 337 5.23 -6.44 9.94
CA PHE A 337 4.61 -5.83 8.77
C PHE A 337 3.18 -5.34 9.06
N ILE A 338 2.33 -6.18 9.64
CA ILE A 338 0.98 -5.77 10.07
C ILE A 338 1.08 -4.70 11.17
N GLY A 339 2.07 -4.79 12.06
CA GLY A 339 2.39 -3.78 13.04
C GLY A 339 2.66 -2.41 12.40
N LEU A 340 3.50 -2.35 11.36
CA LEU A 340 3.75 -1.13 10.59
C LEU A 340 2.46 -0.55 10.01
N LEU A 341 1.65 -1.37 9.32
CA LEU A 341 0.41 -0.89 8.70
C LEU A 341 -0.61 -0.38 9.73
N THR A 342 -0.74 -1.06 10.87
CA THR A 342 -1.71 -0.70 11.91
C THR A 342 -1.25 0.47 12.79
N SER A 343 0.06 0.70 12.94
CA SER A 343 0.62 1.86 13.67
C SER A 343 0.29 3.22 13.05
N GLN A 344 -0.17 3.24 11.79
CA GLN A 344 -0.63 4.47 11.15
C GLN A 344 -1.94 4.98 11.79
N GLY A 345 -2.77 4.08 12.31
CA GLY A 345 -3.96 4.38 13.11
C GLY A 345 -5.12 5.07 12.35
N GLN A 346 -5.06 5.15 11.01
CA GLN A 346 -6.08 5.82 10.19
C GLN A 346 -6.99 4.85 9.43
N GLN A 347 -6.53 3.62 9.18
CA GLN A 347 -7.25 2.59 8.43
C GLN A 347 -7.31 1.31 9.27
N PRO A 348 -8.21 1.24 10.28
CA PRO A 348 -8.29 0.09 11.16
C PRO A 348 -8.64 -1.18 10.38
N PRO A 349 -8.02 -2.33 10.70
CA PRO A 349 -8.08 -3.52 9.85
C PRO A 349 -9.46 -4.19 9.84
N VAL A 350 -9.74 -4.90 8.75
CA VAL A 350 -10.77 -5.93 8.59
C VAL A 350 -10.02 -7.22 8.22
N VAL A 351 -10.17 -8.27 9.03
CA VAL A 351 -9.43 -9.52 8.83
C VAL A 351 -10.39 -10.57 8.29
N VAL A 352 -10.05 -11.21 7.18
CA VAL A 352 -10.85 -12.26 6.55
C VAL A 352 -10.11 -13.60 6.58
N ASP A 353 -10.83 -14.71 6.61
CA ASP A 353 -10.22 -16.03 6.55
C ASP A 353 -9.81 -16.35 5.11
N THR A 354 -8.51 -16.49 4.87
CA THR A 354 -7.95 -16.94 3.58
C THR A 354 -7.23 -18.27 3.71
N SER A 355 -7.30 -18.95 4.86
CA SER A 355 -6.56 -20.21 5.16
C SER A 355 -6.85 -21.36 4.18
N TRP A 356 -8.00 -21.31 3.52
CA TRP A 356 -8.49 -22.34 2.61
C TRP A 356 -7.92 -22.23 1.18
N LEU A 357 -7.28 -21.11 0.83
CA LEU A 357 -6.67 -20.87 -0.48
C LEU A 357 -5.18 -21.26 -0.46
N MET A 358 -4.70 -21.80 -1.59
CA MET A 358 -3.29 -22.16 -1.77
C MET A 358 -2.38 -20.93 -1.67
N VAL A 359 -2.76 -19.83 -2.33
CA VAL A 359 -2.03 -18.56 -2.26
C VAL A 359 -2.40 -17.80 -0.99
N GLY A 360 -3.67 -17.82 -0.60
CA GLY A 360 -4.08 -17.33 0.72
C GLY A 360 -4.29 -15.83 0.78
N HIS A 361 -4.60 -15.20 -0.34
CA HIS A 361 -4.73 -13.75 -0.46
C HIS A 361 -6.20 -13.30 -0.46
N ALA A 362 -6.42 -12.06 -0.05
CA ALA A 362 -7.75 -11.45 0.01
C ALA A 362 -8.29 -11.09 -1.40
N ASP A 363 -7.40 -10.74 -2.33
CA ASP A 363 -7.72 -10.34 -3.70
C ASP A 363 -8.24 -11.48 -4.59
N GLU A 364 -7.96 -12.75 -4.24
CA GLU A 364 -8.41 -13.95 -4.98
C GLU A 364 -9.94 -14.06 -5.08
N THR A 365 -10.65 -13.49 -4.11
CA THR A 365 -12.09 -13.74 -3.94
C THR A 365 -12.95 -12.49 -4.01
N THR A 366 -12.37 -11.32 -3.73
CA THR A 366 -13.12 -10.07 -3.62
C THR A 366 -12.38 -8.90 -4.25
N HIS A 367 -13.16 -7.96 -4.80
CA HIS A 367 -12.65 -6.71 -5.37
C HIS A 367 -13.61 -5.57 -5.06
N VAL A 368 -13.09 -4.36 -4.90
CA VAL A 368 -13.96 -3.19 -4.75
C VAL A 368 -14.34 -2.62 -6.10
N VAL A 369 -15.65 -2.48 -6.34
CA VAL A 369 -16.18 -1.90 -7.58
C VAL A 369 -17.16 -0.76 -7.31
N ARG A 370 -17.27 0.15 -8.28
CA ARG A 370 -18.20 1.27 -8.21
C ARG A 370 -19.65 0.76 -8.17
N ALA A 371 -20.46 1.35 -7.30
CA ALA A 371 -21.88 1.05 -7.19
C ALA A 371 -22.73 2.32 -7.14
N ARG A 372 -23.98 2.23 -7.59
CA ARG A 372 -24.96 3.33 -7.50
C ARG A 372 -25.72 3.26 -6.17
N ASN A 373 -25.00 3.43 -5.06
CA ASN A 373 -25.55 3.46 -3.70
C ASN A 373 -24.97 4.64 -2.91
N ALA A 374 -25.37 4.80 -1.64
CA ALA A 374 -24.90 5.89 -0.79
C ALA A 374 -23.39 5.84 -0.46
N ARG A 375 -22.76 4.67 -0.57
CA ARG A 375 -21.31 4.48 -0.43
C ARG A 375 -20.55 4.85 -1.70
N GLY A 376 -21.19 4.77 -2.86
CA GLY A 376 -20.55 4.90 -4.17
C GLY A 376 -19.81 3.63 -4.63
N TRP A 377 -19.82 2.58 -3.80
CA TRP A 377 -19.07 1.35 -4.02
C TRP A 377 -19.74 0.14 -3.38
N THR A 378 -19.38 -1.05 -3.85
CA THR A 378 -19.74 -2.35 -3.31
C THR A 378 -18.60 -3.33 -3.53
N ILE A 379 -18.78 -4.56 -3.04
CA ILE A 379 -17.82 -5.65 -3.21
C ILE A 379 -18.30 -6.52 -4.37
N MET A 380 -17.42 -6.70 -5.35
CA MET A 380 -17.48 -7.79 -6.32
C MET A 380 -16.88 -9.04 -5.68
N VAL A 381 -17.54 -10.18 -5.86
CA VAL A 381 -17.13 -11.43 -5.20
C VAL A 381 -17.26 -12.62 -6.13
N ALA A 382 -16.28 -13.52 -6.07
CA ALA A 382 -16.30 -14.81 -6.73
C ALA A 382 -17.50 -15.64 -6.23
N ASP A 383 -18.26 -16.24 -7.13
CA ASP A 383 -19.45 -17.01 -6.80
C ASP A 383 -19.47 -18.37 -7.53
N PRO A 384 -19.00 -19.44 -6.86
CA PRO A 384 -19.00 -20.80 -7.41
C PRO A 384 -20.41 -21.33 -7.68
N ARG A 385 -21.40 -20.91 -6.89
CA ARG A 385 -22.79 -21.34 -7.07
C ARG A 385 -23.39 -20.70 -8.31
N LEU A 386 -23.07 -19.43 -8.58
CA LEU A 386 -23.45 -18.73 -9.81
C LEU A 386 -22.78 -19.37 -11.04
N ALA A 387 -21.52 -19.76 -10.95
CA ALA A 387 -20.82 -20.49 -12.02
C ALA A 387 -21.56 -21.79 -12.36
N LEU A 388 -21.80 -22.67 -11.39
CA LEU A 388 -22.52 -23.92 -11.60
C LEU A 388 -23.97 -23.72 -12.09
N ALA A 389 -24.67 -22.70 -11.58
CA ALA A 389 -26.02 -22.37 -12.04
C ALA A 389 -26.03 -21.93 -13.52
N THR A 390 -25.03 -21.15 -13.93
CA THR A 390 -24.86 -20.72 -15.33
C THR A 390 -24.64 -21.92 -16.26
N LEU A 391 -23.79 -22.86 -15.86
CA LEU A 391 -23.55 -24.10 -16.61
C LEU A 391 -24.81 -24.97 -16.71
N ARG A 392 -25.57 -25.11 -15.61
CA ARG A 392 -26.84 -25.86 -15.61
C ARG A 392 -27.87 -25.26 -16.56
N SER A 393 -27.95 -23.93 -16.64
CA SER A 393 -28.83 -23.25 -17.60
C SER A 393 -28.41 -23.58 -19.03
N ALA A 394 -27.12 -23.44 -19.35
CA ALA A 394 -26.60 -23.73 -20.69
C ALA A 394 -26.82 -25.21 -21.08
N LYS A 395 -26.67 -26.15 -20.15
CA LYS A 395 -27.00 -27.57 -20.36
C LYS A 395 -28.48 -27.77 -20.66
N ALA A 396 -29.37 -27.14 -19.90
CA ALA A 396 -30.81 -27.21 -20.13
C ALA A 396 -31.22 -26.67 -21.51
N ASP A 397 -30.47 -25.69 -22.02
CA ASP A 397 -30.63 -25.11 -23.36
C ASP A 397 -29.97 -25.95 -24.48
N GLY A 398 -29.42 -27.13 -24.15
CA GLY A 398 -28.85 -28.07 -25.11
C GLY A 398 -27.36 -27.89 -25.41
N HIS A 399 -26.64 -27.09 -24.61
CA HIS A 399 -25.22 -26.80 -24.79
C HIS A 399 -24.28 -27.60 -23.89
N GLY A 400 -24.71 -28.75 -23.37
CA GLY A 400 -23.91 -29.60 -22.47
C GLY A 400 -22.55 -30.04 -23.05
N ALA A 401 -22.43 -30.15 -24.37
CA ALA A 401 -21.18 -30.51 -25.05
C ALA A 401 -20.21 -29.33 -25.26
N ALA A 402 -20.59 -28.09 -24.91
CA ALA A 402 -19.69 -26.94 -25.00
C ALA A 402 -18.53 -27.11 -24.00
N ARG A 403 -17.32 -26.72 -24.40
CA ARG A 403 -16.06 -27.00 -23.68
C ARG A 403 -15.42 -25.73 -23.16
N PHE A 404 -14.85 -25.78 -21.96
CA PHE A 404 -13.96 -24.74 -21.44
C PHE A 404 -12.69 -24.66 -22.27
N THR A 405 -12.14 -23.47 -22.46
CA THR A 405 -10.89 -23.27 -23.21
C THR A 405 -9.71 -22.95 -22.30
N GLY A 406 -9.91 -23.01 -20.98
CA GLY A 406 -8.86 -22.82 -20.00
C GLY A 406 -7.93 -24.05 -19.92
N ALA A 407 -6.80 -23.87 -19.27
CA ALA A 407 -5.82 -24.95 -19.09
C ALA A 407 -6.10 -25.81 -17.85
N ARG A 408 -6.54 -25.20 -16.73
CA ARG A 408 -6.90 -25.93 -15.49
C ARG A 408 -8.27 -26.61 -15.59
N GLU A 409 -9.23 -25.94 -16.21
CA GLU A 409 -10.52 -26.52 -16.58
C GLU A 409 -10.66 -26.53 -18.10
N ASN A 410 -10.74 -27.72 -18.68
CA ASN A 410 -10.86 -27.94 -20.13
C ASN A 410 -11.97 -28.92 -20.48
N SER A 411 -12.81 -29.32 -19.52
CA SER A 411 -13.90 -30.26 -19.68
C SER A 411 -15.09 -29.64 -20.41
N THR A 412 -16.07 -30.45 -20.79
CA THR A 412 -17.38 -30.00 -21.24
C THR A 412 -18.28 -29.63 -20.06
N ILE A 413 -19.32 -28.84 -20.32
CA ILE A 413 -20.37 -28.54 -19.33
C ILE A 413 -20.96 -29.84 -18.74
N ASP A 414 -21.20 -30.85 -19.58
CA ASP A 414 -21.73 -32.14 -19.14
C ASP A 414 -20.79 -32.88 -18.20
N GLU A 415 -19.48 -32.86 -18.48
CA GLU A 415 -18.44 -33.48 -17.65
C GLU A 415 -18.34 -32.78 -16.29
N VAL A 416 -18.25 -31.45 -16.24
CA VAL A 416 -18.19 -30.69 -14.98
C VAL A 416 -19.43 -30.93 -14.12
N LEU A 417 -20.62 -30.92 -14.73
CA LEU A 417 -21.89 -31.11 -14.01
C LEU A 417 -22.16 -32.56 -13.61
N ALA A 418 -21.43 -33.52 -14.18
CA ALA A 418 -21.51 -34.93 -13.83
C ALA A 418 -20.48 -35.34 -12.75
N ASP A 419 -19.43 -34.56 -12.54
CA ASP A 419 -18.40 -34.84 -11.55
C ASP A 419 -18.84 -34.45 -10.13
N PRO A 420 -19.07 -35.43 -9.22
CA PRO A 420 -19.43 -35.14 -7.84
C PRO A 420 -18.34 -34.36 -7.08
N LYS A 421 -17.06 -34.53 -7.45
CA LYS A 421 -15.96 -33.81 -6.81
C LYS A 421 -16.00 -32.33 -7.17
N ALA A 422 -16.08 -31.98 -8.47
CA ALA A 422 -16.23 -30.60 -8.91
C ALA A 422 -17.41 -29.88 -8.22
N LEU A 423 -18.56 -30.56 -8.09
CA LEU A 423 -19.73 -30.00 -7.38
C LEU A 423 -19.46 -29.79 -5.88
N ALA A 424 -18.80 -30.74 -5.21
CA ALA A 424 -18.49 -30.67 -3.78
C ALA A 424 -17.42 -29.62 -3.46
N ASP A 425 -16.37 -29.54 -4.27
CA ASP A 425 -15.31 -28.54 -4.16
C ASP A 425 -15.90 -27.12 -4.26
N ASN A 426 -16.68 -26.85 -5.31
CA ASN A 426 -17.27 -25.52 -5.52
C ASN A 426 -18.28 -25.13 -4.43
N GLU A 427 -19.05 -26.09 -3.92
CA GLU A 427 -19.95 -25.83 -2.79
C GLU A 427 -19.17 -25.60 -1.47
N THR A 428 -17.98 -26.18 -1.32
CA THR A 428 -17.09 -25.92 -0.18
C THR A 428 -16.43 -24.54 -0.29
N ALA A 429 -15.86 -24.20 -1.44
CA ALA A 429 -15.33 -22.86 -1.73
C ALA A 429 -16.40 -21.78 -1.51
N ALA A 430 -17.64 -22.02 -1.94
CA ALA A 430 -18.73 -21.08 -1.73
C ALA A 430 -19.05 -20.82 -0.24
N ARG A 431 -18.91 -21.83 0.62
CA ARG A 431 -19.07 -21.65 2.08
C ARG A 431 -17.94 -20.81 2.68
N HIS A 432 -16.70 -21.05 2.28
CA HIS A 432 -15.58 -20.21 2.72
C HIS A 432 -15.77 -18.75 2.31
N ILE A 433 -16.23 -18.50 1.08
CA ILE A 433 -16.56 -17.16 0.60
C ILE A 433 -17.74 -16.57 1.38
N ASP A 434 -18.76 -17.35 1.73
CA ASP A 434 -19.86 -16.88 2.59
C ASP A 434 -19.35 -16.45 3.98
N ASP A 435 -18.39 -17.17 4.56
CA ASP A 435 -17.78 -16.81 5.84
C ASP A 435 -16.97 -15.51 5.73
N GLN A 436 -16.16 -15.34 4.68
CA GLN A 436 -15.47 -14.08 4.38
C GLN A 436 -16.46 -12.91 4.22
N LEU A 437 -17.53 -13.11 3.44
CA LEU A 437 -18.58 -12.12 3.24
C LEU A 437 -19.31 -11.78 4.53
N SER A 438 -19.48 -12.72 5.47
CA SER A 438 -20.13 -12.43 6.74
C SER A 438 -19.39 -11.33 7.53
N VAL A 439 -18.06 -11.36 7.51
CA VAL A 439 -17.20 -10.33 8.11
C VAL A 439 -17.31 -9.03 7.33
N LEU A 440 -17.11 -9.07 6.01
CA LEU A 440 -17.12 -7.87 5.17
C LEU A 440 -18.47 -7.13 5.24
N LEU A 441 -19.59 -7.85 5.24
CA LEU A 441 -20.93 -7.26 5.36
C LEU A 441 -21.14 -6.64 6.75
N ALA A 442 -20.68 -7.29 7.82
CA ALA A 442 -20.76 -6.76 9.18
C ALA A 442 -19.94 -5.48 9.35
N GLU A 443 -18.71 -5.46 8.83
CA GLU A 443 -17.78 -4.34 8.98
C GLU A 443 -18.14 -3.13 8.10
N THR A 444 -18.80 -3.35 6.95
CA THR A 444 -19.14 -2.28 5.99
C THR A 444 -20.60 -1.83 6.05
N GLY A 445 -21.48 -2.64 6.64
CA GLY A 445 -22.93 -2.45 6.60
C GLY A 445 -23.53 -2.60 5.19
N LEU A 446 -22.83 -3.27 4.28
CA LEU A 446 -23.40 -3.74 3.01
C LEU A 446 -24.42 -4.86 3.27
N ARG A 447 -25.38 -5.01 2.36
CA ARG A 447 -26.31 -6.15 2.36
C ARG A 447 -25.96 -7.10 1.23
N VAL A 448 -26.33 -8.37 1.38
CA VAL A 448 -26.09 -9.42 0.36
C VAL A 448 -26.58 -8.99 -1.04
N GLY A 449 -27.75 -8.35 -1.13
CA GLY A 449 -28.30 -7.88 -2.40
C GLY A 449 -27.61 -6.65 -3.02
N GLU A 450 -26.63 -6.06 -2.32
CA GLU A 450 -25.80 -4.97 -2.84
C GLU A 450 -24.49 -5.47 -3.45
N LEU A 451 -24.12 -6.75 -3.23
CA LEU A 451 -22.92 -7.36 -3.78
C LEU A 451 -23.04 -7.56 -5.30
N VAL A 452 -21.90 -7.53 -5.98
CA VAL A 452 -21.77 -7.96 -7.38
C VAL A 452 -21.19 -9.36 -7.38
N ARG A 453 -21.97 -10.36 -7.77
CA ARG A 453 -21.51 -11.76 -7.84
C ARG A 453 -21.05 -12.08 -9.26
N VAL A 454 -19.87 -12.66 -9.40
CA VAL A 454 -19.29 -13.07 -10.69
C VAL A 454 -18.94 -14.56 -10.66
N PRO A 455 -19.16 -15.30 -11.76
CA PRO A 455 -18.94 -16.74 -11.79
C PRO A 455 -17.45 -17.07 -11.79
N VAL A 456 -17.01 -17.88 -10.83
CA VAL A 456 -15.64 -18.44 -10.76
C VAL A 456 -15.77 -19.87 -10.26
N LEU A 457 -15.14 -20.84 -10.94
CA LEU A 457 -15.02 -22.20 -10.43
C LEU A 457 -13.75 -22.35 -9.61
N PHE A 458 -13.81 -23.20 -8.59
CA PHE A 458 -12.67 -23.60 -7.76
C PHE A 458 -12.50 -25.12 -7.79
N THR A 459 -11.29 -25.57 -7.45
CA THR A 459 -10.95 -26.97 -7.26
C THR A 459 -9.98 -27.11 -6.10
N ALA A 460 -10.01 -28.25 -5.42
CA ALA A 460 -9.03 -28.65 -4.42
C ALA A 460 -8.23 -29.86 -4.95
N PRO A 461 -7.12 -29.63 -5.67
CA PRO A 461 -6.23 -30.70 -6.12
C PRO A 461 -5.66 -31.47 -4.94
N GLU A 462 -5.59 -32.80 -5.05
CA GLU A 462 -5.10 -33.66 -3.96
C GLU A 462 -3.68 -33.29 -3.51
N GLN A 463 -2.85 -32.82 -4.45
CA GLN A 463 -1.47 -32.41 -4.22
C GLN A 463 -1.35 -31.19 -3.29
N LEU A 464 -2.41 -30.40 -3.15
CA LEU A 464 -2.44 -29.20 -2.31
C LEU A 464 -3.02 -29.47 -0.91
N GLY A 465 -3.21 -30.74 -0.53
CA GLY A 465 -3.56 -31.10 0.85
C GLY A 465 -4.89 -30.55 1.34
N GLY A 466 -5.81 -30.23 0.43
CA GLY A 466 -7.13 -29.65 0.74
C GLY A 466 -7.23 -28.14 0.55
N LEU A 467 -6.14 -27.46 0.17
CA LEU A 467 -6.17 -26.06 -0.25
C LEU A 467 -6.80 -25.92 -1.64
N PHE A 468 -7.48 -24.80 -1.85
CA PHE A 468 -8.20 -24.49 -3.08
C PHE A 468 -7.41 -23.55 -3.98
N VAL A 469 -7.65 -23.70 -5.29
CA VAL A 469 -7.24 -22.77 -6.34
C VAL A 469 -8.41 -22.46 -7.24
N ALA A 470 -8.35 -21.32 -7.93
CA ALA A 470 -9.27 -21.02 -9.02
C ALA A 470 -9.08 -22.01 -10.18
N ALA A 471 -10.17 -22.68 -10.58
CA ALA A 471 -10.21 -23.60 -11.71
C ALA A 471 -10.44 -22.87 -13.05
N THR A 472 -11.11 -21.71 -12.99
CA THR A 472 -11.22 -20.72 -14.07
C THR A 472 -10.62 -19.42 -13.59
N PRO A 473 -10.02 -18.57 -14.45
CA PRO A 473 -9.44 -17.29 -14.03
C PRO A 473 -10.36 -16.48 -13.12
N GLY A 474 -9.81 -16.09 -11.97
CA GLY A 474 -10.51 -15.44 -10.87
C GLY A 474 -10.91 -14.00 -11.22
N ILE A 475 -12.11 -13.82 -11.79
CA ILE A 475 -12.61 -12.51 -12.25
C ILE A 475 -12.44 -11.36 -11.23
N PRO A 476 -12.63 -11.55 -9.90
CA PRO A 476 -12.36 -10.50 -8.93
C PRO A 476 -10.89 -10.04 -8.89
N ASN A 477 -9.93 -10.93 -9.14
CA ASN A 477 -8.50 -10.66 -9.14
C ASN A 477 -8.07 -9.92 -10.44
N GLY A 478 -8.75 -8.82 -10.72
CA GLY A 478 -8.48 -7.94 -11.85
C GLY A 478 -8.01 -6.55 -11.42
N LEU A 479 -7.71 -5.70 -12.38
CA LEU A 479 -7.21 -4.35 -12.12
C LEU A 479 -8.29 -3.29 -12.37
N SER A 480 -8.64 -2.53 -11.34
CA SER A 480 -9.38 -1.26 -11.51
C SER A 480 -8.44 -0.18 -12.03
N VAL A 481 -8.53 0.15 -13.33
CA VAL A 481 -7.81 1.30 -13.93
C VAL A 481 -8.37 2.60 -13.35
N ASP A 482 -9.68 2.68 -13.21
CA ASP A 482 -10.37 3.69 -12.41
C ASP A 482 -11.74 3.15 -11.93
N ALA A 483 -12.57 4.02 -11.35
CA ALA A 483 -13.90 3.63 -10.86
C ALA A 483 -14.90 3.16 -11.94
N ARG A 484 -14.56 3.25 -13.22
CA ARG A 484 -15.41 2.89 -14.36
C ARG A 484 -14.76 1.90 -15.31
N THR A 485 -13.45 1.67 -15.25
CA THR A 485 -12.77 0.73 -16.14
C THR A 485 -12.09 -0.36 -15.33
N PHE A 486 -12.44 -1.62 -15.62
CA PHE A 486 -11.93 -2.81 -14.94
C PHE A 486 -11.31 -3.77 -15.96
N ALA A 487 -10.01 -4.04 -15.81
CA ALA A 487 -9.28 -5.02 -16.59
C ALA A 487 -9.38 -6.38 -15.88
N ALA A 488 -10.30 -7.22 -16.36
CA ALA A 488 -10.63 -8.51 -15.76
C ALA A 488 -9.85 -9.66 -16.41
N PRO A 489 -9.42 -10.68 -15.64
CA PRO A 489 -8.92 -11.95 -16.18
C PRO A 489 -9.95 -12.59 -17.11
N ASP A 490 -9.50 -13.12 -18.26
CA ASP A 490 -10.36 -13.84 -19.20
C ASP A 490 -10.79 -15.19 -18.61
N PRO A 491 -12.08 -15.47 -18.33
CA PRO A 491 -12.48 -16.68 -17.62
C PRO A 491 -12.40 -17.96 -18.45
N HIS A 492 -12.20 -17.88 -19.77
CA HIS A 492 -12.16 -19.02 -20.69
C HIS A 492 -13.30 -20.04 -20.50
N ALA A 493 -14.52 -19.56 -20.22
CA ALA A 493 -15.69 -20.40 -20.06
C ALA A 493 -16.23 -20.85 -21.43
N PRO A 494 -17.11 -21.87 -21.47
CA PRO A 494 -17.64 -22.36 -22.73
C PRO A 494 -18.35 -21.26 -23.52
N VAL A 495 -18.09 -21.22 -24.82
CA VAL A 495 -18.69 -20.25 -25.74
C VAL A 495 -19.99 -20.80 -26.29
N VAL A 496 -21.09 -20.09 -26.02
CA VAL A 496 -22.44 -20.41 -26.50
C VAL A 496 -22.96 -19.24 -27.33
N HIS A 497 -23.43 -19.50 -28.55
CA HIS A 497 -23.87 -18.47 -29.51
C HIS A 497 -22.82 -17.37 -29.75
N GLY A 498 -21.54 -17.74 -29.79
CA GLY A 498 -20.43 -16.82 -30.05
C GLY A 498 -20.08 -15.92 -28.86
N ARG A 499 -20.57 -16.22 -27.64
CA ARG A 499 -20.24 -15.49 -26.42
C ARG A 499 -19.82 -16.44 -25.31
N ASP A 500 -18.76 -16.07 -24.59
CA ASP A 500 -18.37 -16.72 -23.35
C ASP A 500 -19.47 -16.53 -22.29
N LEU A 501 -19.87 -17.62 -21.65
CA LEU A 501 -20.95 -17.63 -20.67
C LEU A 501 -20.64 -16.77 -19.44
N PHE A 502 -19.42 -16.86 -18.92
CA PHE A 502 -19.02 -16.17 -17.68
C PHE A 502 -18.81 -14.68 -17.95
N LYS A 503 -18.21 -14.31 -19.09
CA LYS A 503 -18.12 -12.91 -19.53
C LYS A 503 -19.49 -12.26 -19.64
N THR A 504 -20.45 -12.96 -20.24
CA THR A 504 -21.83 -12.48 -20.40
C THR A 504 -22.51 -12.22 -19.05
N VAL A 505 -22.29 -13.08 -18.06
CA VAL A 505 -22.84 -12.91 -16.71
C VAL A 505 -22.17 -11.73 -16.01
N THR A 506 -20.84 -11.64 -16.07
CA THR A 506 -20.06 -10.57 -15.45
C THR A 506 -20.39 -9.19 -16.01
N GLU A 507 -20.41 -9.01 -17.33
CA GLU A 507 -20.76 -7.73 -17.98
C GLU A 507 -22.18 -7.26 -17.60
N ARG A 508 -23.09 -8.21 -17.36
CA ARG A 508 -24.43 -7.89 -16.87
C ARG A 508 -24.43 -7.47 -15.40
N ALA A 509 -23.60 -8.09 -14.58
CA ALA A 509 -23.48 -7.79 -13.15
C ALA A 509 -22.80 -6.43 -12.91
N LEU A 510 -21.79 -6.10 -13.73
CA LEU A 510 -20.98 -4.87 -13.67
C LEU A 510 -21.53 -3.71 -14.51
N ARG A 511 -22.85 -3.65 -14.76
CA ARG A 511 -23.44 -2.58 -15.58
C ARG A 511 -23.04 -1.17 -15.12
N GLY A 512 -22.34 -0.46 -16.00
CA GLY A 512 -21.83 0.89 -15.75
C GLY A 512 -20.38 0.95 -15.27
N VAL A 513 -19.70 -0.20 -15.27
CA VAL A 513 -18.25 -0.39 -15.31
C VAL A 513 -17.95 -1.06 -16.66
N ASP A 514 -17.00 -0.50 -17.41
CA ASP A 514 -16.50 -1.02 -18.67
C ASP A 514 -15.47 -2.12 -18.37
N VAL A 515 -15.81 -3.35 -18.74
CA VAL A 515 -14.99 -4.53 -18.50
C VAL A 515 -14.12 -4.79 -19.73
N HIS A 516 -12.81 -4.88 -19.53
CA HIS A 516 -11.84 -5.26 -20.54
C HIS A 516 -11.22 -6.59 -20.15
N TRP A 517 -11.36 -7.60 -21.01
CA TRP A 517 -10.85 -8.94 -20.75
C TRP A 517 -9.36 -9.02 -21.12
N VAL A 518 -8.55 -9.48 -20.19
CA VAL A 518 -7.09 -9.64 -20.32
C VAL A 518 -6.79 -11.13 -20.37
N GLU A 519 -6.07 -11.55 -21.40
CA GLU A 519 -5.55 -12.91 -21.53
C GLU A 519 -4.35 -13.08 -20.59
N ASP A 520 -4.55 -13.77 -19.47
CA ASP A 520 -3.55 -14.00 -18.44
C ASP A 520 -3.34 -15.48 -18.12
N LEU A 521 -3.87 -16.40 -18.94
CA LEU A 521 -3.86 -17.83 -18.66
C LEU A 521 -2.42 -18.36 -18.46
N GLY A 522 -1.55 -18.10 -19.43
CA GLY A 522 -0.14 -18.48 -19.39
C GLY A 522 0.73 -17.55 -18.53
N TRP A 523 0.34 -16.28 -18.44
CA TRP A 523 1.11 -15.24 -17.76
C TRP A 523 0.94 -15.22 -16.23
N ALA A 524 -0.23 -15.64 -15.73
CA ALA A 524 -0.56 -15.57 -14.30
C ALA A 524 -1.38 -16.79 -13.83
N HIS A 525 -2.51 -17.09 -14.48
CA HIS A 525 -3.49 -18.07 -13.98
C HIS A 525 -2.86 -19.41 -13.64
N LEU A 526 -2.07 -19.96 -14.55
CA LEU A 526 -1.40 -21.25 -14.37
C LEU A 526 -0.41 -21.25 -13.19
N GLY A 527 0.17 -20.10 -12.86
CA GLY A 527 1.05 -19.89 -11.70
C GLY A 527 0.32 -19.68 -10.38
N GLY A 528 -1.02 -19.53 -10.39
CA GLY A 528 -1.83 -19.40 -9.17
C GLY A 528 -2.34 -18.00 -8.87
N GLY A 529 -2.05 -16.99 -9.69
CA GLY A 529 -2.60 -15.64 -9.55
C GLY A 529 -3.27 -15.17 -10.84
N GLU A 530 -3.70 -13.93 -10.93
CA GLU A 530 -4.34 -13.38 -12.14
C GLU A 530 -3.77 -11.99 -12.50
N VAL A 531 -4.51 -11.21 -13.29
CA VAL A 531 -4.17 -9.83 -13.66
C VAL A 531 -3.78 -8.97 -12.45
N HIS A 532 -4.54 -9.02 -11.35
CA HIS A 532 -4.22 -8.21 -10.17
C HIS A 532 -2.87 -8.64 -9.59
N CYS A 533 -2.65 -9.94 -9.34
CA CYS A 533 -1.40 -10.46 -8.78
C CYS A 533 -0.13 -10.04 -9.56
N THR A 534 -0.23 -9.89 -10.88
CA THR A 534 0.91 -9.55 -11.75
C THR A 534 1.02 -8.06 -12.10
N THR A 535 0.14 -7.23 -11.54
CA THR A 535 0.17 -5.78 -11.70
C THR A 535 0.21 -5.09 -10.34
N ASN A 536 0.55 -3.80 -10.31
CA ASN A 536 0.39 -2.96 -9.13
C ASN A 536 0.17 -1.52 -9.61
N ALA A 537 -0.28 -0.58 -8.78
CA ALA A 537 -0.59 0.77 -9.26
C ALA A 537 -0.12 1.87 -8.32
N TRP A 538 0.33 2.99 -8.90
CA TRP A 538 0.19 4.28 -8.26
C TRP A 538 -1.18 4.85 -8.59
N ARG A 539 -1.92 5.29 -7.58
CA ARG A 539 -3.23 5.94 -7.76
C ARG A 539 -3.19 7.43 -7.43
N ALA A 540 -4.18 8.17 -7.91
CA ALA A 540 -4.34 9.59 -7.62
C ALA A 540 -4.72 9.80 -6.15
N VAL A 541 -3.92 10.59 -5.42
CA VAL A 541 -4.00 10.76 -3.95
C VAL A 541 -4.24 12.19 -3.53
#